data_AF-A0AAJ5ZBV7-F1
#
_entry.id   AF-A0AAJ5ZBV7-F1
#
_cell.length_a   1.000
_cell.length_b   1.000
_cell.length_c   1.000
_cell.angle_alpha   90.00
_cell.angle_beta   90.00
_cell.angle_gamma   90.00
#
_symmetry.space_group_name_H-M   'P 1'
#
loop_
_entity.id
_entity.type
_entity.pdbx_description
1 polymer ?
#
loop_
_entity_poly.entity_id
_entity_poly.type
_entity_poly.pdbx_seq_one_letter_code
_entity_poly.pdbx_strand_id
1 'polypeptide(L)'
;MYTFDMYMVLAANMLISTSACIRRLHDFNQPAIYGLLVLIPIVGWLIELLLIFMPGNPRTNRYGDPPKGLRLGFPRSIGPGMKSHET
;
A
#
# COMPACT_ATOMS: atom_id res chain seq x y z
N MET A 1 8.91 34.01 -13.86
CA MET A 1 9.88 32.90 -13.86
C MET A 1 9.55 31.87 -12.78
N TYR A 2 9.37 32.26 -11.52
CA TYR A 2 9.06 31.36 -10.39
C TYR A 2 7.76 30.55 -10.46
N THR A 3 6.75 31.03 -11.18
CA THR A 3 5.45 30.33 -11.29
C THR A 3 5.57 28.98 -11.98
N PHE A 4 6.43 28.87 -12.99
CA PHE A 4 6.67 27.62 -13.71
C PHE A 4 7.37 26.58 -12.82
N ASP A 5 8.43 27.02 -12.13
CA ASP A 5 9.16 26.18 -11.18
C ASP A 5 8.24 25.66 -10.06
N MET A 6 7.34 26.52 -9.55
CA MET A 6 6.36 26.13 -8.54
C MET A 6 5.42 25.02 -9.05
N TYR A 7 4.94 25.11 -10.29
CA TYR A 7 4.10 24.06 -10.87
C TYR A 7 4.85 22.75 -11.09
N MET A 8 6.12 22.82 -11.52
CA MET A 8 6.96 21.62 -11.66
C MET A 8 7.18 20.90 -10.33
N VAL A 9 7.48 21.67 -9.28
CA VAL A 9 7.64 21.13 -7.92
C VAL A 9 6.34 20.49 -7.44
N LEU A 10 5.20 21.14 -7.66
CA LEU A 10 3.90 20.61 -7.26
C LEU A 10 3.59 19.29 -7.98
N ALA A 11 3.79 19.24 -9.30
CA ALA A 11 3.54 18.04 -10.10
C ALA A 11 4.45 16.87 -9.69
N ALA A 12 5.75 17.14 -9.46
CA ALA A 12 6.68 16.14 -8.98
C ALA A 12 6.27 15.56 -7.62
N ASN A 13 5.85 16.43 -6.68
CA ASN A 13 5.35 15.98 -5.39
C ASN A 13 4.10 15.09 -5.54
N MET A 14 3.12 15.50 -6.34
CA MET A 14 1.91 14.70 -6.58
C MET A 14 2.22 13.31 -7.15
N LEU A 15 3.19 13.20 -8.07
CA LEU A 15 3.61 11.93 -8.65
C LEU A 15 4.28 11.03 -7.61
N ILE A 16 5.21 11.57 -6.83
CA ILE A 16 5.95 10.81 -5.80
C ILE A 16 4.98 10.31 -4.73
N SER A 17 4.15 11.19 -4.17
CA SER A 17 3.13 10.87 -3.16
C SER A 17 2.17 9.77 -3.64
N THR A 18 1.61 9.93 -4.84
CA THR A 18 0.71 8.93 -5.41
C THR A 18 1.39 7.57 -5.59
N SER A 19 2.65 7.55 -6.06
CA SER A 19 3.40 6.30 -6.21
C SER A 19 3.67 5.59 -4.88
N ALA A 20 3.96 6.35 -3.82
CA ALA A 20 4.22 5.83 -2.49
C ALA A 20 2.94 5.26 -1.86
N CYS A 21 1.83 5.98 -2.00
CA CYS A 21 0.52 5.53 -1.53
C CYS A 21 0.08 4.23 -2.22
N ILE A 22 0.23 4.14 -3.54
CA ILE A 22 -0.08 2.92 -4.30
C ILE A 22 0.73 1.71 -3.78
N ARG A 23 2.04 1.88 -3.55
CA ARG A 23 2.89 0.79 -2.99
C ARG A 23 2.42 0.35 -1.61
N ARG A 24 2.10 1.30 -0.72
CA ARG A 24 1.54 0.97 0.60
C ARG A 24 0.18 0.27 0.50
N LEU A 25 -0.71 0.71 -0.38
CA LEU A 25 -1.99 0.04 -0.61
C LEU A 25 -1.81 -1.41 -1.09
N HIS A 26 -0.82 -1.65 -1.95
CA HIS A 26 -0.47 -3.01 -2.36
C HIS A 26 0.02 -3.87 -1.20
N ASP A 27 0.80 -3.31 -0.27
CA ASP A 27 1.21 -4.01 0.96
C ASP A 27 -0.02 -4.47 1.78
N PHE A 28 -1.10 -3.71 1.75
CA PHE A 28 -2.39 -4.03 2.38
C PHE A 28 -3.30 -4.94 1.56
N ASN A 29 -2.85 -5.46 0.41
CA ASN A 29 -3.68 -6.23 -0.52
C ASN A 29 -4.88 -5.42 -1.08
N GLN A 30 -4.80 -4.09 -1.05
CA GLN A 30 -5.84 -3.20 -1.55
C GLN A 30 -5.55 -2.78 -3.01
N PRO A 31 -6.58 -2.46 -3.81
CA PRO A 31 -6.40 -2.03 -5.19
C PRO A 31 -5.77 -0.62 -5.26
N ALA A 32 -4.89 -0.43 -6.26
CA ALA A 32 -4.16 0.81 -6.50
C ALA A 32 -5.05 2.05 -6.74
N ILE A 33 -6.31 1.85 -7.11
CA ILE A 33 -7.26 2.95 -7.38
C ILE A 33 -7.47 3.85 -6.17
N TYR A 34 -7.39 3.32 -4.95
CA TYR A 34 -7.50 4.12 -3.73
C TYR A 34 -6.33 5.12 -3.58
N GLY A 35 -5.22 4.90 -4.29
CA GLY A 35 -4.10 5.84 -4.34
C GLY A 35 -4.45 7.18 -4.98
N LEU A 36 -5.47 7.25 -5.84
CA LEU A 36 -5.94 8.50 -6.43
C LEU A 36 -6.56 9.47 -5.40
N LEU A 37 -6.98 8.96 -4.23
CA LEU A 37 -7.51 9.80 -3.14
C LEU A 37 -6.43 10.76 -2.59
N VAL A 38 -5.15 10.49 -2.85
CA VAL A 38 -4.03 11.38 -2.51
C VAL A 38 -4.09 12.73 -3.23
N LEU A 39 -4.73 12.79 -4.39
CA LEU A 39 -4.86 14.02 -5.17
C LEU A 39 -5.84 15.02 -4.56
N ILE A 40 -6.65 14.60 -3.59
CA ILE A 40 -7.59 15.47 -2.87
C ILE A 40 -6.83 16.12 -1.69
N PRO A 41 -6.68 17.46 -1.68
CA PRO A 41 -6.01 18.14 -0.57
C PRO A 41 -6.75 17.84 0.74
N ILE A 42 -6.01 17.65 1.84
CA ILE A 42 -6.49 17.15 3.15
C ILE A 42 -6.74 15.64 3.19
N VAL A 43 -7.64 15.11 2.36
CA VAL A 43 -7.96 13.67 2.36
C VAL A 43 -6.73 12.82 2.05
N GLY A 44 -5.95 13.24 1.06
CA GLY A 44 -4.71 12.58 0.69
C GLY A 44 -3.69 12.54 1.81
N TRP A 45 -3.51 13.67 2.50
CA TRP A 45 -2.61 13.76 3.65
C TRP A 45 -3.06 12.84 4.80
N LEU A 46 -4.35 12.78 5.09
CA LEU A 46 -4.89 11.89 6.12
C LEU A 46 -4.66 10.42 5.76
N ILE A 47 -4.92 10.04 4.51
CA ILE A 47 -4.72 8.66 4.04
C ILE A 47 -3.25 8.27 4.09
N GLU A 48 -2.35 9.13 3.61
CA GLU A 48 -0.91 8.87 3.67
C GLU A 48 -0.41 8.71 5.11
N LEU A 49 -0.83 9.61 6.02
CA LEU A 49 -0.48 9.49 7.43
C LEU A 49 -0.95 8.16 8.02
N LEU A 50 -2.22 7.79 7.79
CA LEU A 50 -2.75 6.51 8.26
C LEU A 50 -1.96 5.34 7.68
N LEU A 51 -1.68 5.33 6.37
CA LEU A 51 -0.92 4.28 5.70
C LEU A 51 0.54 4.19 6.20
N ILE A 52 1.17 5.30 6.58
CA ILE A 52 2.53 5.32 7.11
C ILE A 52 2.59 4.61 8.47
N PHE A 53 1.65 4.92 9.37
CA PHE A 53 1.64 4.36 10.72
C PHE A 53 1.00 2.98 10.83
N MET A 54 0.16 2.60 9.87
CA MET A 54 -0.51 1.31 9.88
C MET A 54 0.47 0.17 9.52
N PRO A 55 0.52 -0.92 10.30
CA PRO A 55 1.34 -2.09 9.98
C PRO A 55 0.78 -2.78 8.74
N GLY A 56 1.64 -3.16 7.80
CA GLY A 56 1.24 -3.87 6.57
C GLY A 56 0.63 -5.27 6.83
N ASN A 57 0.16 -5.94 5.78
CA ASN A 57 -0.50 -7.24 5.92
C ASN A 57 0.48 -8.35 6.39
N PRO A 58 0.21 -9.05 7.51
CA PRO A 58 1.09 -10.12 7.99
C PRO A 58 0.94 -11.44 7.21
N ARG A 59 -0.10 -11.59 6.38
CA ARG A 59 -0.34 -12.77 5.54
C ARG A 59 0.20 -12.57 4.13
N THR A 60 0.41 -13.70 3.44
CA THR A 60 0.63 -13.73 1.98
C THR A 60 -0.47 -12.92 1.29
N ASN A 61 -0.08 -11.89 0.54
CA ASN A 61 -1.01 -11.07 -0.22
C ASN A 61 -0.97 -11.48 -1.70
N ARG A 62 -1.88 -10.95 -2.52
CA ARG A 62 -1.94 -11.25 -3.97
C ARG A 62 -0.75 -10.69 -4.77
N TYR A 63 0.09 -9.89 -4.13
CA TYR A 63 1.22 -9.16 -4.71
C TYR A 63 2.58 -9.75 -4.29
N GLY A 64 2.62 -10.73 -3.37
CA GLY A 64 3.86 -11.43 -2.97
C GLY A 64 3.80 -12.12 -1.60
N ASP A 65 4.82 -12.94 -1.34
CA ASP A 65 5.08 -13.54 -0.03
C ASP A 65 5.59 -12.49 0.97
N PRO A 66 5.26 -12.61 2.28
CA PRO A 66 5.85 -11.76 3.30
C PRO A 66 7.38 -11.96 3.40
N PRO A 67 8.12 -10.95 3.89
CA PRO A 67 9.57 -11.02 4.01
C PRO A 67 10.00 -12.27 4.80
N LYS A 68 11.11 -12.89 4.37
CA LYS A 68 11.54 -14.22 4.85
C LYS A 68 11.71 -14.32 6.38
N GLY A 69 11.93 -13.21 7.08
CA GLY A 69 12.01 -13.15 8.54
C GLY A 69 10.68 -13.35 9.29
N LEU A 70 9.55 -13.14 8.61
CA LEU A 70 8.20 -13.41 9.13
C LEU A 70 7.74 -14.87 8.83
N ARG A 71 8.69 -15.77 8.53
CA ARG A 71 8.44 -17.20 8.25
C ARG A 71 8.60 -18.10 9.48
N LEU A 72 8.96 -17.56 10.63
CA LEU A 72 9.34 -18.31 11.84
C LEU A 72 8.18 -18.80 12.72
N GLY A 73 6.92 -18.79 12.27
CA GLY A 73 5.82 -19.28 13.13
C GLY A 73 4.43 -19.45 12.55
N PHE A 74 4.17 -19.12 11.27
CA PHE A 74 2.85 -19.33 10.66
C PHE A 74 2.91 -20.41 9.58
N PRO A 75 2.16 -21.52 9.71
CA PRO A 75 2.11 -22.54 8.67
C PRO A 75 1.61 -21.94 7.35
N ARG A 76 2.23 -22.39 6.25
CA ARG A 76 2.25 -21.76 4.93
C ARG A 76 0.88 -21.69 4.20
N SER A 77 -0.26 -22.07 4.80
CA SER A 77 -1.37 -22.53 3.93
C SER A 77 -2.83 -22.32 4.35
N ILE A 78 -3.20 -21.52 5.36
CA ILE A 78 -4.63 -21.24 5.56
C ILE A 78 -5.08 -20.00 4.76
N GLY A 79 -5.00 -20.12 3.44
CA GLY A 79 -5.65 -19.23 2.47
C GLY A 79 -7.08 -19.72 2.14
N PRO A 80 -7.97 -18.82 1.67
CA PRO A 80 -9.38 -19.14 1.45
C PRO A 80 -9.51 -20.06 0.23
N GLY A 81 -9.62 -21.36 0.48
CA GLY A 81 -9.67 -22.38 -0.57
C GLY A 81 -9.35 -23.80 -0.10
N MET A 82 -8.71 -23.94 1.07
CA MET A 82 -8.49 -25.27 1.66
C MET A 82 -9.73 -25.64 2.49
N LYS A 83 -10.71 -26.28 1.84
CA LYS A 83 -11.67 -27.10 2.59
C LYS A 83 -10.84 -28.10 3.38
N SER A 84 -11.11 -28.18 4.68
CA SER A 84 -10.60 -29.21 5.57
C SER A 84 -11.05 -30.59 5.08
N HIS A 85 -10.34 -31.13 4.10
CA HIS A 85 -10.38 -32.55 3.76
C HIS A 85 -9.12 -33.18 4.33
N GLU A 86 -9.03 -33.22 5.65
CA GLU A 86 -8.17 -34.17 6.33
C GLU A 86 -8.95 -34.74 7.53
N THR A 87 -9.36 -36.00 7.32
CA THR A 87 -9.89 -37.03 8.22
C THR A 87 -11.20 -36.80 8.97
#